data_AF-A0AAW8DCV2-F1
#
_entry.id   AF-A0AAW8DCV2-F1
#
_cell.length_a   1.000
_cell.length_b   1.000
_cell.length_c   1.000
_cell.angle_alpha   90.00
_cell.angle_beta   90.00
_cell.angle_gamma   90.00
#
_symmetry.space_group_name_H-M   'P 1'
#
loop_
_entity.id
_entity.type
_entity.pdbx_description
1 polymer ?
#
loop_
_entity_poly.entity_id
_entity_poly.type
_entity_poly.pdbx_seq_one_letter_code
_entity_poly.pdbx_strand_id
1 'polypeptide(L)'
;MPWWSWILLWLALIAVSLLCYVLLGVRLFRKFMATVRELSAAGERLGHRTHRPERPDDDGESPVKVFGAAVFASPEQMRHDYVTAKASRQEVRRQKRVKRKAERGQPQSLHDIDFS
;
A
#
# COMPACT_ATOMS: atom_id res chain seq x y z
N MET A 1 -32.46 -42.48 19.71
CA MET A 1 -31.11 -41.98 20.05
C MET A 1 -30.40 -41.63 18.75
N PRO A 2 -30.44 -40.37 18.30
CA PRO A 2 -30.04 -40.01 16.94
C PRO A 2 -28.51 -39.90 16.87
N TRP A 3 -27.82 -41.05 16.80
CA TRP A 3 -26.39 -41.15 16.45
C TRP A 3 -26.00 -40.15 15.35
N TRP A 4 -26.86 -39.99 14.34
CA TRP A 4 -26.65 -39.15 13.17
C TRP A 4 -26.33 -37.68 13.47
N SER A 5 -26.82 -37.13 14.59
CA SER A 5 -26.55 -35.74 14.95
C SER A 5 -25.06 -35.48 15.18
N TRP A 6 -24.33 -36.49 15.68
CA TRP A 6 -22.89 -36.39 15.93
C TRP A 6 -22.10 -36.18 14.64
N ILE A 7 -22.42 -36.96 13.59
CA ILE A 7 -21.78 -36.84 12.27
C ILE A 7 -22.05 -35.49 11.64
N LEU A 8 -23.29 -34.98 11.73
CA LEU A 8 -23.65 -33.66 11.22
C LEU A 8 -22.86 -32.54 11.93
N LEU A 9 -22.61 -32.69 13.22
CA LEU A 9 -21.83 -31.74 14.01
C LEU A 9 -20.38 -31.69 13.50
N TRP A 10 -19.74 -32.84 13.32
CA TRP A 10 -18.38 -32.90 12.75
C TRP A 10 -18.32 -32.34 11.33
N LEU A 11 -19.31 -32.65 10.49
CA LEU A 11 -19.36 -32.13 9.12
C LEU A 11 -19.46 -30.60 9.11
N ALA A 12 -20.32 -30.04 9.95
CA ALA A 12 -20.44 -28.59 10.11
C ALA A 12 -19.13 -27.97 10.62
N LEU A 13 -18.48 -28.59 11.60
CA LEU A 13 -17.21 -28.11 12.15
C LEU A 13 -16.10 -28.09 11.09
N ILE A 14 -15.99 -29.17 10.31
CA ILE A 14 -15.03 -29.29 9.21
C ILE A 14 -15.36 -28.26 8.12
N ALA A 15 -16.63 -28.12 7.74
CA ALA A 15 -17.04 -27.17 6.70
C ALA A 15 -16.72 -25.73 7.09
N VAL A 16 -17.00 -25.33 8.33
CA VAL A 16 -16.66 -23.98 8.85
C VAL A 16 -15.15 -23.77 8.90
N SER A 17 -14.40 -24.77 9.37
CA SER A 17 -12.94 -24.72 9.42
C SER A 17 -12.34 -24.56 8.02
N LEU A 18 -12.79 -25.38 7.06
CA LEU A 18 -12.36 -25.33 5.67
C LEU A 18 -12.71 -23.98 5.03
N LEU A 19 -13.91 -23.47 5.27
CA LEU A 19 -14.34 -22.16 4.80
C LEU A 19 -13.41 -21.06 5.32
N CYS A 20 -13.09 -21.07 6.61
CA CYS A 20 -12.12 -20.14 7.20
C CYS A 20 -10.76 -20.26 6.50
N TYR A 21 -10.22 -21.47 6.34
CA TYR A 21 -8.92 -21.64 5.67
C TYR A 21 -8.93 -21.16 4.22
N VAL A 22 -9.99 -21.43 3.47
CA VAL A 22 -10.14 -20.94 2.08
C VAL A 22 -10.21 -19.41 2.06
N LEU A 23 -11.00 -18.79 2.93
CA LEU A 23 -11.09 -17.33 3.02
C LEU A 23 -9.74 -16.69 3.40
N LEU A 24 -9.05 -17.24 4.39
CA LEU A 24 -7.70 -16.78 4.77
C LEU A 24 -6.71 -16.99 3.63
N GLY A 25 -6.73 -18.15 3.00
CA GLY A 25 -5.88 -18.50 1.86
C GLY A 25 -6.06 -17.55 0.69
N VAL A 26 -7.30 -17.33 0.25
CA VAL A 26 -7.63 -16.39 -0.83
C VAL A 26 -7.24 -14.97 -0.47
N ARG A 27 -7.49 -14.53 0.78
CA ARG A 27 -7.13 -13.18 1.24
C ARG A 27 -5.61 -12.98 1.25
N LEU A 28 -4.86 -13.98 1.70
CA LEU A 28 -3.39 -13.94 1.71
C LEU A 28 -2.82 -14.00 0.30
N PHE A 29 -3.35 -14.89 -0.53
CA PHE A 29 -2.96 -15.06 -1.92
C PHE A 29 -3.19 -13.79 -2.74
N ARG A 30 -4.33 -13.11 -2.57
CA ARG A 30 -4.58 -11.82 -3.23
C ARG A 30 -3.55 -10.77 -2.86
N LYS A 31 -3.15 -10.70 -1.59
CA LYS A 31 -2.13 -9.75 -1.13
C LYS A 31 -0.75 -10.11 -1.66
N PHE A 32 -0.39 -11.39 -1.62
CA PHE A 32 0.88 -11.88 -2.13
C PHE A 32 1.00 -11.67 -3.65
N MET A 33 -0.06 -11.95 -4.41
CA MET A 33 -0.08 -11.69 -5.85
C MET A 33 0.03 -10.20 -6.18
N ALA A 34 -0.53 -9.30 -5.34
CA ALA A 34 -0.31 -7.87 -5.51
C ALA A 34 1.18 -7.52 -5.36
N THR A 35 1.84 -8.04 -4.33
CA THR A 35 3.29 -7.83 -4.15
C THR A 35 4.11 -8.45 -5.27
N VAL A 36 3.78 -9.67 -5.73
CA VAL A 36 4.49 -10.33 -6.84
C VAL A 36 4.34 -9.54 -8.13
N ARG A 37 3.16 -8.98 -8.41
CA ARG A 37 2.95 -8.10 -9.58
C ARG A 37 3.79 -6.83 -9.49
N GLU A 38 3.91 -6.23 -8.32
CA GLU A 38 4.78 -5.08 -8.09
C GLU A 38 6.26 -5.44 -8.29
N LEU A 39 6.69 -6.61 -7.80
CA LEU A 39 8.05 -7.12 -8.01
C LEU A 39 8.31 -7.44 -9.50
N SER A 40 7.35 -8.02 -10.21
CA SER A 40 7.45 -8.31 -11.65
C SER A 40 7.59 -7.01 -12.45
N ALA A 41 6.75 -6.01 -12.16
CA ALA A 41 6.83 -4.69 -12.80
C ALA A 41 8.15 -3.97 -12.49
N ALA A 42 8.71 -4.15 -11.29
CA ALA A 42 10.04 -3.64 -10.96
C ALA A 42 11.16 -4.45 -11.65
N GLY A 43 11.00 -5.76 -11.79
CA GLY A 43 11.90 -6.66 -12.50
C GLY A 43 12.01 -6.31 -13.99
N GLU A 44 10.88 -6.03 -14.64
CA GLU A 44 10.85 -5.54 -16.03
C GLU A 44 11.63 -4.23 -16.20
N ARG A 45 11.56 -3.31 -15.22
CA ARG A 45 12.35 -2.06 -15.23
C ARG A 45 13.85 -2.30 -15.03
N LEU A 46 14.22 -3.31 -14.24
CA LEU A 46 15.61 -3.74 -14.13
C LEU A 46 16.10 -4.33 -15.46
N GLY A 47 15.28 -5.19 -16.10
CA GLY A 47 15.56 -5.78 -17.41
C GLY A 47 15.66 -4.75 -18.54
N HIS A 48 14.87 -3.67 -18.49
CA HIS A 48 14.99 -2.55 -19.42
C HIS A 48 16.25 -1.71 -19.20
N ARG A 49 16.72 -1.59 -17.94
CA ARG A 49 17.98 -0.90 -17.63
C ARG A 49 19.21 -1.66 -18.12
N THR A 50 19.19 -3.00 -18.09
CA THR A 50 20.28 -3.82 -18.64
C THR A 50 20.34 -3.80 -20.17
N HIS A 51 19.26 -3.43 -20.86
CA HIS A 51 19.24 -3.35 -22.34
C HIS A 51 19.40 -1.92 -22.88
N ARG A 52 19.57 -0.89 -22.04
CA ARG A 52 19.82 0.47 -22.55
C ARG A 52 21.30 0.57 -22.96
N PRO A 53 21.63 0.68 -24.26
CA PRO A 53 22.98 1.05 -24.65
C PRO A 53 23.19 2.48 -24.15
N GLU A 54 24.34 2.69 -23.53
CA GLU A 54 24.84 3.96 -23.03
C GLU A 54 24.76 4.99 -24.17
N ARG A 55 23.85 5.94 -24.04
CA ARG A 55 23.76 7.11 -24.92
C ARG A 55 23.98 8.32 -24.01
N PRO A 56 25.07 9.07 -24.19
CA PRO A 56 25.31 10.24 -23.38
C PRO A 56 24.39 11.37 -23.86
N ASP A 57 24.11 12.25 -22.90
CA ASP A 57 23.70 13.65 -23.05
C ASP A 57 22.20 13.99 -22.97
N ASP A 58 21.94 14.75 -21.90
CA ASP A 58 21.33 16.09 -21.87
C ASP A 58 19.92 16.27 -21.28
N ASP A 59 19.94 16.89 -20.09
CA ASP A 59 19.13 18.00 -19.58
C ASP A 59 17.59 17.97 -19.64
N GLY A 60 17.00 18.01 -18.44
CA GLY A 60 15.66 18.54 -18.21
C GLY A 60 14.68 17.58 -17.53
N GLU A 61 14.38 17.88 -16.27
CA GLU A 61 13.04 17.75 -15.68
C GLU A 61 12.58 16.41 -15.06
N SER A 62 11.99 16.56 -13.87
CA SER A 62 11.45 15.56 -12.91
C SER A 62 12.51 14.79 -12.10
N PRO A 63 12.46 14.81 -10.75
CA PRO A 63 13.29 13.93 -9.95
C PRO A 63 12.79 12.51 -10.16
N VAL A 64 13.38 11.83 -11.14
CA VAL A 64 13.28 10.38 -11.30
C VAL A 64 13.64 9.80 -9.94
N LYS A 65 12.67 9.20 -9.25
CA LYS A 65 12.91 8.58 -7.95
C LYS A 65 13.86 7.41 -8.17
N VAL A 66 15.16 7.68 -8.07
CA VAL A 66 16.21 6.69 -8.24
C VAL A 66 16.10 5.73 -7.07
N PHE A 67 15.59 4.53 -7.33
CA PHE A 67 15.60 3.44 -6.36
C PHE A 67 17.06 3.16 -5.99
N GLY A 68 17.40 3.31 -4.71
CA GLY A 68 18.78 3.23 -4.20
C GLY A 68 19.39 4.57 -3.79
N ALA A 69 18.80 5.73 -4.15
CA ALA A 69 19.31 7.04 -3.75
C ALA A 69 19.37 7.23 -2.22
N ALA A 70 18.53 6.53 -1.46
CA ALA A 70 18.56 6.56 0.01
C ALA A 70 19.83 5.94 0.63
N VAL A 71 20.58 5.12 -0.13
CA VAL A 71 21.84 4.52 0.35
C VAL A 71 23.01 5.51 0.24
N PHE A 72 22.91 6.47 -0.70
CA PHE A 72 23.97 7.46 -0.98
C PHE A 72 23.56 8.90 -0.62
N ALA A 73 22.34 9.13 -0.13
CA ALA A 73 21.87 10.44 0.29
C ALA A 73 22.58 10.88 1.56
N SER A 74 22.93 12.17 1.64
CA SER A 74 23.48 12.73 2.87
C SER A 74 22.42 12.68 3.99
N PRO A 75 22.82 12.50 5.27
CA PRO A 75 21.89 12.43 6.40
C PRO A 75 20.93 13.63 6.50
N GLU A 76 21.39 14.82 6.12
CA GLU A 76 20.58 16.05 6.09
C GLU A 76 19.47 16.00 5.03
N GLN A 77 19.79 15.54 3.81
CA GLN A 77 18.79 15.38 2.74
C GLN A 77 17.72 14.36 3.13
N MET A 78 18.12 13.24 3.75
CA MET A 78 17.17 12.23 4.22
C MET A 78 16.25 12.74 5.33
N ARG A 79 16.74 13.64 6.20
CA ARG A 79 15.91 14.32 7.22
C ARG A 79 14.88 15.24 6.58
N HIS A 80 15.28 16.06 5.62
CA HIS A 80 14.37 16.95 4.89
C HIS A 80 13.27 16.17 4.15
N ASP A 81 13.66 15.10 3.45
CA ASP A 81 12.72 14.22 2.76
C ASP A 81 11.75 13.55 3.73
N TYR A 82 12.25 13.08 4.87
CA TYR A 82 11.42 12.48 5.90
C TYR A 82 10.41 13.47 6.48
N VAL A 83 10.82 14.69 6.84
CA VAL A 83 9.92 15.72 7.38
C VAL A 83 8.85 16.09 6.37
N THR A 84 9.24 16.28 5.11
CA THR A 84 8.31 16.61 4.01
C THR A 84 7.32 15.47 3.75
N ALA A 85 7.80 14.22 3.72
CA ALA A 85 6.95 13.04 3.58
C ALA A 85 6.05 12.81 4.81
N LYS A 86 6.49 13.19 6.01
CA LYS A 86 5.70 13.11 7.23
C LYS A 86 4.56 14.13 7.21
N ALA A 87 4.85 15.37 6.81
CA ALA A 87 3.84 16.41 6.65
C ALA A 87 2.78 16.02 5.60
N SER A 88 3.19 15.52 4.43
CA SER A 88 2.24 15.10 3.39
C SER A 88 1.33 13.96 3.85
N ARG A 89 1.85 12.99 4.62
CA ARG A 89 1.04 11.91 5.21
C ARG A 89 0.04 12.42 6.23
N GLN A 90 0.39 13.42 7.03
CA GLN A 90 -0.52 14.04 7.99
C GLN A 90 -1.66 14.77 7.24
N GLU A 91 -1.32 15.51 6.20
CA GLU A 91 -2.30 16.25 5.39
C GLU A 91 -3.27 15.31 4.67
N VAL A 92 -2.77 14.23 4.05
CA VAL A 92 -3.63 13.20 3.42
C VAL A 92 -4.61 12.59 4.44
N ARG A 93 -4.19 12.38 5.68
CA ARG A 93 -5.08 11.87 6.74
C ARG A 93 -6.11 12.90 7.15
N ARG A 94 -5.73 14.17 7.26
CA ARG A 94 -6.63 15.29 7.56
C ARG A 94 -7.69 15.45 6.47
N GLN A 95 -7.29 15.50 5.20
CA GLN A 95 -8.23 15.57 4.06
C GLN A 95 -9.23 14.42 4.05
N LYS A 96 -8.79 13.19 4.35
CA LYS A 96 -9.68 12.03 4.48
C LYS A 96 -10.66 12.13 5.66
N ARG A 97 -10.33 12.84 6.73
CA ARG A 97 -11.25 13.09 7.85
C ARG A 97 -12.25 14.17 7.48
N VAL A 98 -11.77 15.27 6.89
CA VAL A 98 -12.60 16.37 6.38
C VAL A 98 -13.62 15.88 5.37
N LYS A 99 -13.18 15.17 4.32
CA LYS A 99 -14.07 14.61 3.29
C LYS A 99 -15.16 13.71 3.88
N ARG A 100 -14.79 12.82 4.81
CA ARG A 100 -15.76 11.94 5.49
C ARG A 100 -16.76 12.69 6.37
N LYS A 101 -16.36 13.79 7.00
CA LYS A 101 -17.26 14.63 7.80
C LYS A 101 -18.19 15.46 6.92
N ALA A 102 -17.66 16.02 5.83
CA ALA A 102 -18.41 16.79 4.84
C ALA A 102 -19.50 15.93 4.17
N GLU A 103 -19.18 14.70 3.75
CA GLU A 103 -20.14 13.74 3.20
C GLU A 103 -21.26 13.37 4.19
N ARG A 104 -21.01 13.48 5.50
CA ARG A 104 -21.98 13.19 6.57
C ARG A 104 -22.71 14.42 7.09
N GLY A 105 -22.44 15.61 6.53
CA GLY A 105 -23.03 16.87 6.99
C GLY A 105 -22.66 17.24 8.44
N GLN A 106 -21.57 16.70 8.98
CA GLN A 106 -21.13 17.00 10.34
C GLN A 106 -20.33 18.31 10.38
N PRO A 107 -20.48 19.12 11.45
CA PRO A 107 -19.72 20.36 11.58
C PRO A 107 -18.21 20.07 11.59
N GLN A 108 -17.50 20.80 10.74
CA GLN A 108 -16.05 20.72 10.60
C GLN A 108 -15.38 21.65 11.62
N SER A 109 -14.17 21.31 12.08
CA SER A 109 -13.45 22.19 13.01
C SER A 109 -12.96 23.42 12.26
N LEU A 110 -13.04 24.61 12.86
CA LEU A 110 -12.60 25.87 12.22
C LEU A 110 -11.11 25.85 11.88
N HIS A 111 -10.31 25.19 12.73
CA HIS A 111 -8.88 24.94 12.49
C HIS A 111 -8.62 24.12 11.21
N ASP A 112 -9.62 23.44 10.64
CA ASP A 112 -9.49 22.74 9.36
C ASP A 112 -9.80 23.62 8.14
N ILE A 113 -10.21 24.88 8.33
CA ILE A 113 -10.63 25.80 7.25
C ILE A 113 -9.62 26.94 7.07
N ASP A 114 -8.85 27.29 8.10
CA ASP A 114 -7.98 28.47 8.16
C ASP A 114 -6.55 28.29 7.61
N PHE A 115 -6.31 27.37 6.68
CA PHE A 115 -4.99 27.22 6.06
C PHE A 115 -5.03 27.59 4.57
N SER A 116 -4.63 28.84 4.27
CA SER A 116 -4.29 29.34 2.92
C SER A 116 -2.88 28.96 2.53
#